data_AF-A0A535ET02-F1
#
_entry.id   AF-A0A535ET02-F1
#
_cell.length_a   1.000
_cell.length_b   1.000
_cell.length_c   1.000
_cell.angle_alpha   90.00
_cell.angle_beta   90.00
_cell.angle_gamma   90.00
#
_symmetry.space_group_name_H-M   'P 1'
#
loop_
_entity.id
_entity.type
_entity.pdbx_description
1 polymer ?
#
loop_
_entity_poly.entity_id
_entity_poly.type
_entity_poly.pdbx_seq_one_letter_code
_entity_poly.pdbx_strand_id
1 'polypeptide(L)'
;RSITSDLRNVSLLRRIVGSAFPGLDTRALVEELAERLEEEIDYGLEGRSQELFASYYESHPYIHVPHVVPELSTARVLTSELVSGSRFEEMQAWSQHERDLAAETIYR
;
A
#
# COMPACT_ATOMS: atom_id res chain seq x y z
N ARG A 1 15.94 3.59 12.78
CA ARG A 1 15.68 3.29 14.21
C ARG A 1 14.69 4.32 14.78
N SER A 2 13.45 4.36 14.28
CA SER A 2 12.40 5.23 14.84
C SER A 2 11.03 4.54 14.80
N ILE A 3 10.68 3.91 13.67
CA ILE A 3 9.37 3.24 13.49
C ILE A 3 9.18 2.07 14.47
N THR A 4 10.19 1.22 14.66
CA THR A 4 10.16 0.15 15.68
C THR A 4 10.12 0.67 17.12
N SER A 5 10.52 1.93 17.37
CA SER A 5 10.42 2.56 18.68
C SER A 5 9.03 3.17 18.91
N ASP A 6 8.36 3.63 17.86
CA ASP A 6 6.96 4.09 17.93
C ASP A 6 6.00 2.91 18.13
N LEU A 7 6.32 1.74 17.58
CA LEU A 7 5.66 0.46 17.90
C LEU A 7 5.82 0.05 19.38
N ARG A 8 6.87 0.50 20.08
CA ARG A 8 6.95 0.30 21.55
C ARG A 8 6.02 1.23 22.33
N ASN A 9 5.50 2.28 21.69
CA ASN A 9 4.48 3.16 22.25
C ASN A 9 3.06 2.62 22.01
N VAL A 10 2.91 1.38 21.56
CA VAL A 10 1.66 0.60 21.59
C VAL A 10 0.95 0.68 22.97
N SER A 11 1.72 0.82 24.05
CA SER A 11 1.17 1.09 25.40
C SER A 11 0.43 2.44 25.52
N LEU A 12 0.87 3.48 24.80
CA LEU A 12 0.20 4.78 24.70
C LEU A 12 -1.07 4.69 23.83
N LEU A 13 -0.99 4.02 22.68
CA LEU A 13 -2.14 3.75 21.81
C LEU A 13 -3.25 3.00 22.56
N ARG A 14 -2.88 1.96 23.31
CA ARG A 14 -3.79 1.18 24.16
C ARG A 14 -4.54 2.05 25.18
N ARG A 15 -3.86 3.04 25.75
CA ARG A 15 -4.44 3.97 26.73
C ARG A 15 -5.49 4.89 26.10
N ILE A 16 -5.21 5.43 24.91
CA ILE A 16 -6.11 6.32 24.18
C ILE A 16 -7.35 5.54 23.71
N VAL A 17 -7.14 4.40 23.03
CA VAL A 17 -8.24 3.58 22.48
C VAL A 17 -9.13 3.03 23.60
N GLY A 18 -8.55 2.52 24.70
CA GLY A 18 -9.31 2.01 25.84
C GLY A 18 -10.14 3.08 26.57
N SER A 19 -9.72 4.34 26.53
CA SER A 19 -10.48 5.46 27.10
C SER A 19 -11.62 5.96 26.20
N ALA A 20 -11.44 5.89 24.87
CA ALA A 20 -12.43 6.36 23.89
C ALA A 20 -13.52 5.32 23.58
N PHE A 21 -13.22 4.02 23.70
CA PHE A 21 -14.14 2.93 23.36
C PHE A 21 -14.20 1.85 24.46
N PRO A 22 -14.85 2.13 25.61
CA PRO A 22 -15.00 1.16 26.68
C PRO A 22 -15.89 -0.02 26.22
N GLY A 23 -15.31 -1.20 26.02
CA GLY A 23 -16.02 -2.42 25.63
C GLY A 23 -15.43 -3.18 24.44
N LEU A 24 -14.47 -2.60 23.72
CA LEU A 24 -13.71 -3.31 22.67
C LEU A 24 -12.56 -4.13 23.29
N ASP A 25 -12.26 -5.29 22.70
CA ASP A 25 -11.03 -6.02 23.00
C ASP A 25 -9.82 -5.28 22.42
N THR A 26 -9.37 -4.29 23.19
CA THR A 26 -8.22 -3.45 22.86
C THR A 26 -6.91 -4.23 22.73
N ARG A 27 -6.83 -5.49 23.17
CA ARG A 27 -5.63 -6.32 22.99
C ARG A 27 -5.58 -6.87 21.56
N ALA A 28 -6.64 -7.54 21.13
CA ALA A 28 -6.72 -8.12 19.79
C ALA A 28 -6.54 -7.05 18.70
N LEU A 29 -7.17 -5.89 18.89
CA LEU A 29 -7.10 -4.78 17.92
C LEU A 29 -5.69 -4.16 17.84
N VAL A 30 -4.96 -4.15 18.96
CA VAL A 30 -3.58 -3.65 19.03
C VAL A 30 -2.58 -4.65 18.46
N GLU A 31 -2.79 -5.94 18.69
CA GLU A 31 -1.98 -7.01 18.09
C GLU A 31 -2.11 -7.01 16.57
N GLU A 32 -3.34 -6.92 16.03
CA GLU A 32 -3.56 -6.80 14.58
C GLU A 32 -2.91 -5.53 14.00
N LEU A 33 -3.00 -4.40 14.70
CA LEU A 33 -2.39 -3.15 14.25
C LEU A 33 -0.86 -3.24 14.24
N ALA A 34 -0.26 -3.90 15.25
CA ALA A 34 1.18 -4.08 15.32
C ALA A 34 1.70 -5.02 14.23
N GLU A 35 0.99 -6.13 13.96
CA GLU A 35 1.31 -7.04 12.86
C GLU A 35 1.23 -6.32 11.51
N ARG A 36 0.15 -5.56 11.25
CA ARG A 36 -0.01 -4.78 10.01
C ARG A 36 1.06 -3.70 9.84
N LEU A 37 1.44 -3.01 10.91
CA LEU A 37 2.50 -2.01 10.87
C LEU A 37 3.88 -2.64 10.68
N GLU A 38 4.13 -3.85 11.17
CA GLU A 38 5.37 -4.58 10.88
C GLU A 38 5.44 -5.04 9.42
N GLU A 39 4.31 -5.50 8.87
CA GLU A 39 4.17 -5.84 7.44
C GLU A 39 4.41 -4.61 6.54
N GLU A 40 3.92 -3.42 6.92
CA GLU A 40 4.13 -2.16 6.19
C GLU A 40 5.60 -1.66 6.20
N ILE A 41 6.49 -2.26 7.00
CA ILE A 41 7.89 -1.82 7.11
C ILE A 41 8.83 -2.58 6.16
N ASP A 42 8.42 -3.72 5.59
CA ASP A 42 9.24 -4.48 4.64
C ASP A 42 8.89 -4.19 3.18
N TYR A 43 9.49 -3.12 2.64
CA TYR A 43 9.42 -2.82 1.20
C TYR A 43 10.02 -3.90 0.30
N GLY A 44 10.77 -4.86 0.84
CA GLY A 44 11.20 -6.03 0.09
C GLY A 44 10.03 -6.96 -0.26
N LEU A 45 9.02 -7.07 0.61
CA LEU A 45 7.80 -7.82 0.30
C LEU A 45 6.97 -7.13 -0.77
N GLU A 46 6.79 -5.82 -0.64
CA GLU A 46 6.09 -5.00 -1.62
C GLU A 46 6.77 -5.08 -3.00
N GLY A 47 8.09 -4.91 -3.05
CA GLY A 47 8.84 -5.01 -4.32
C GLY A 47 8.70 -6.37 -5.01
N ARG A 48 8.69 -7.48 -4.25
CA ARG A 48 8.45 -8.82 -4.83
C ARG A 48 7.04 -8.96 -5.39
N SER A 49 6.04 -8.44 -4.67
CA SER A 49 4.66 -8.44 -5.14
C SER A 49 4.50 -7.57 -6.39
N GLN A 50 5.11 -6.39 -6.43
CA GLN A 50 5.09 -5.51 -7.60
C GLN A 50 5.73 -6.19 -8.81
N GLU A 51 6.87 -6.87 -8.65
CA GLU A 51 7.54 -7.55 -9.76
C GLU A 51 6.72 -8.74 -10.30
N LEU A 52 6.01 -9.45 -9.43
CA LEU A 52 5.07 -10.49 -9.82
C LEU A 52 3.94 -9.91 -10.68
N PHE A 53 3.38 -8.76 -10.29
CA PHE A 53 2.34 -8.08 -11.05
C PHE A 53 2.85 -7.49 -12.37
N ALA A 54 4.04 -6.88 -12.39
CA ALA A 54 4.70 -6.41 -13.60
C ALA A 54 4.87 -7.55 -14.63
N SER A 55 5.35 -8.71 -14.17
CA SER A 55 5.49 -9.90 -15.02
C SER A 55 4.14 -10.42 -15.52
N TYR A 56 3.11 -10.43 -14.67
CA TYR A 56 1.77 -10.88 -15.04
C TYR A 56 1.11 -9.97 -16.09
N TYR A 57 1.37 -8.66 -16.03
CA TYR A 57 0.76 -7.64 -16.90
C TYR A 57 1.65 -7.15 -18.05
N GLU A 58 2.84 -7.71 -18.26
CA GLU A 58 3.86 -7.21 -19.22
C GLU A 58 3.32 -6.94 -20.64
N SER A 59 2.36 -7.74 -21.11
CA SER A 59 1.73 -7.60 -22.43
C SER A 59 0.25 -7.20 -22.37
N HIS A 60 -0.23 -6.70 -21.24
CA HIS A 60 -1.63 -6.32 -21.11
C HIS A 60 -1.91 -5.02 -21.87
N PRO A 61 -2.97 -4.96 -22.70
CA PRO A 61 -3.22 -3.82 -23.59
C PRO A 61 -3.53 -2.50 -22.86
N TYR A 62 -3.91 -2.56 -21.58
CA TYR A 62 -4.38 -1.40 -20.82
C TYR A 62 -3.77 -1.21 -19.43
N ILE A 63 -3.10 -2.23 -18.89
CA ILE A 63 -2.57 -2.21 -17.52
C ILE A 63 -1.06 -2.23 -17.65
N HIS A 64 -0.42 -1.26 -17.02
CA HIS A 64 1.02 -1.19 -16.91
C HIS A 64 1.38 -1.10 -15.44
N VAL A 65 2.23 -2.03 -14.99
CA VAL A 65 2.82 -2.02 -13.65
C VAL A 65 4.32 -1.82 -13.86
N PRO A 66 4.93 -0.75 -13.30
CA PRO A 66 6.34 -0.46 -13.49
C PRO A 66 7.21 -1.53 -12.83
N HIS A 67 8.33 -1.89 -13.46
CA HIS A 67 9.30 -2.80 -12.84
C HIS A 67 10.01 -2.13 -11.66
N VAL A 68 10.41 -2.94 -10.69
CA VAL A 68 11.26 -2.49 -9.58
C VAL A 68 12.68 -2.27 -10.10
N VAL A 69 13.38 -1.26 -9.59
CA VAL A 69 14.82 -1.03 -9.83
C VAL A 69 15.60 -1.53 -8.61
N PRO A 70 16.10 -2.79 -8.62
CA PRO A 70 16.62 -3.42 -7.41
C PRO A 70 17.88 -2.73 -6.88
N GLU A 71 18.70 -2.15 -7.76
CA GLU A 71 19.95 -1.48 -7.42
C GLU A 71 19.72 -0.17 -6.65
N LEU A 72 18.52 0.41 -6.78
CA LEU A 72 18.09 1.62 -6.09
C LEU A 72 17.08 1.32 -4.97
N SER A 73 16.89 0.04 -4.65
CA SER A 73 15.93 -0.40 -3.64
C SER A 73 16.65 -1.03 -2.44
N THR A 74 16.06 -0.86 -1.25
CA THR A 74 16.53 -1.38 0.02
C THR A 74 15.33 -1.78 0.87
N ALA A 75 15.55 -2.37 2.05
CA ALA A 75 14.48 -2.65 3.01
C ALA A 75 13.71 -1.41 3.50
N ARG A 76 14.11 -0.17 3.14
CA ARG A 76 13.43 1.07 3.56
C ARG A 76 13.18 2.06 2.43
N VAL A 77 13.57 1.72 1.20
CA VAL A 77 13.34 2.53 0.01
C VAL A 77 12.99 1.58 -1.13
N LEU A 78 11.83 1.75 -1.74
CA LEU A 78 11.45 1.04 -2.96
C LEU A 78 11.52 2.03 -4.13
N THR A 79 12.22 1.65 -5.20
CA THR A 79 12.35 2.45 -6.41
C THR A 79 11.82 1.64 -7.60
N SER A 80 11.00 2.25 -8.45
CA SER A 80 10.46 1.63 -9.67
C SER A 80 10.70 2.51 -10.90
N GLU A 81 10.39 1.97 -12.09
CA GLU A 81 10.29 2.77 -13.30
C GLU A 81 9.31 3.94 -13.10
N LEU A 82 9.62 5.07 -13.74
CA LEU A 82 8.78 6.26 -13.69
C LEU A 82 7.60 6.08 -14.64
N VAL A 83 6.39 6.12 -14.09
CA VAL A 83 5.15 6.19 -14.87
C VAL A 83 4.67 7.62 -14.96
N SER A 84 4.09 7.97 -16.11
CA SER A 84 3.46 9.26 -16.35
C SER A 84 2.03 9.04 -16.83
N GLY A 85 1.10 9.82 -16.32
CA GLY A 85 -0.31 9.70 -16.64
C GLY A 85 -1.15 10.62 -15.76
N SER A 86 -2.46 10.63 -16.01
CA SER A 86 -3.39 11.33 -15.14
C SER A 86 -3.56 10.62 -13.81
N ARG A 87 -3.70 11.40 -12.75
CA ARG A 87 -4.02 10.88 -11.43
C ARG A 87 -5.47 10.41 -11.37
N PHE A 88 -5.77 9.58 -10.38
CA PHE A 88 -7.12 9.09 -10.17
C PHE A 88 -8.14 10.22 -9.95
N GLU A 89 -7.74 11.31 -9.27
CA GLU A 89 -8.62 12.47 -9.07
C GLU A 89 -8.96 13.20 -10.38
N GLU A 90 -8.00 13.27 -11.32
CA GLU A 90 -8.23 13.85 -12.63
C GLU A 90 -9.13 12.95 -13.48
N MET A 91 -8.90 11.63 -13.40
CA MET A 91 -9.72 10.61 -14.06
C MET A 91 -11.19 10.65 -13.61
N GLN A 92 -11.46 10.97 -12.34
CA GLN A 92 -12.84 11.15 -11.86
C GLN A 92 -13.58 12.30 -12.56
N ALA A 93 -12.87 13.30 -13.08
CA ALA A 93 -13.45 14.43 -13.80
C ALA A 93 -13.59 14.19 -15.33
N TRP A 94 -13.13 13.05 -15.84
CA TRP A 94 -13.27 12.70 -17.25
C TRP A 94 -14.74 12.52 -17.68
N SER A 95 -14.95 12.33 -18.98
CA SER A 95 -16.28 11.97 -19.49
C SER A 95 -16.74 10.64 -18.90
N GLN A 96 -18.05 10.42 -18.83
CA GLN A 96 -18.61 9.16 -18.32
C GLN A 96 -18.05 7.95 -19.09
N HIS A 97 -17.95 8.07 -20.42
CA HIS A 97 -17.42 7.01 -21.27
C HIS A 97 -15.97 6.63 -20.93
N GLU A 98 -15.09 7.61 -20.72
CA GLU A 98 -13.70 7.35 -20.34
C GLU A 98 -13.59 6.74 -18.94
N ARG A 99 -14.45 7.17 -18.00
CA ARG A 99 -14.52 6.56 -16.67
C ARG A 99 -14.95 5.10 -16.73
N ASP A 100 -15.93 4.78 -17.57
CA ASP A 100 -16.41 3.41 -17.75
C ASP A 100 -15.29 2.51 -18.30
N LEU A 101 -14.53 2.98 -19.30
CA LEU A 101 -13.39 2.22 -19.85
C LEU A 101 -12.30 1.92 -18.80
N ALA A 102 -11.95 2.92 -18.00
CA ALA A 102 -10.96 2.74 -16.95
C ALA A 102 -11.49 1.85 -15.81
N ALA A 103 -12.77 1.97 -15.43
CA ALA A 103 -13.39 1.12 -14.43
C ALA A 103 -13.50 -0.35 -14.90
N GLU A 104 -13.85 -0.58 -16.16
CA GLU A 104 -13.84 -1.92 -16.76
C GLU A 104 -12.44 -2.55 -16.76
N THR A 105 -11.41 -1.75 -17.00
CA THR A 105 -10.00 -2.20 -16.95
C THR A 105 -9.57 -2.57 -15.53
N ILE A 106 -10.07 -1.87 -14.51
CA ILE A 106 -9.72 -2.12 -13.10
C ILE A 106 -10.49 -3.34 -12.53
N TYR A 107 -11.74 -3.55 -12.96
CA TYR A 107 -12.61 -4.57 -12.38
C TYR A 107 -12.45 -5.97 -12.98
N ARG A 108 -12.03 -6.07 -14.25
CA ARG A 108 -11.91 -7.34 -14.99
C ARG A 108 -10.57 -8.02 -14.74
#